data_AF-A0AAU9MD48-F1
#
_entry.id   AF-A0AAU9MD48-F1
#
_cell.length_a   1.000
_cell.length_b   1.000
_cell.length_c   1.000
_cell.angle_alpha   90.00
_cell.angle_beta   90.00
_cell.angle_gamma   90.00
#
_symmetry.space_group_name_H-M   'P 1'
#
loop_
_entity.id
_entity.type
_entity.pdbx_description
1 polymer ?
#
loop_
_entity_poly.entity_id
_entity_poly.type
_entity_poly.pdbx_seq_one_letter_code
_entity_poly.pdbx_strand_id
1 'polypeptide(L)'
;MVDGPHWKDIDRVLIPINIPHLHWYLADLDLLTWKMSIYDSAEWCGFFKTYAGDGSFKLLGDSILSELDHISYWAHFPNRHKPTKMEFVKAKHVTQQEKVKE
;
A
#
# COMPACT_ATOMS: atom_id res chain seq x y z
N MET A 1 30.32 6.54 0.02
CA MET A 1 29.10 5.89 0.53
C MET A 1 27.98 6.38 -0.37
N VAL A 2 27.24 5.49 -1.03
CA VAL A 2 26.08 5.93 -1.81
C VAL A 2 25.02 6.26 -0.78
N ASP A 3 24.72 7.55 -0.61
CA ASP A 3 23.57 7.97 0.16
C ASP A 3 22.36 7.26 -0.46
N GLY A 4 21.77 6.33 0.30
CA GLY A 4 20.56 5.64 -0.12
C GLY A 4 19.46 6.66 -0.42
N PRO A 5 18.41 6.27 -1.17
CA PRO A 5 17.30 7.17 -1.45
C PRO A 5 16.81 7.81 -0.15
N HIS A 6 16.89 9.14 -0.07
CA HIS A 6 16.36 9.84 1.09
C HIS A 6 14.85 9.68 1.07
N TRP A 7 14.26 9.16 2.13
CA TRP A 7 12.80 9.01 2.28
C TRP A 7 12.03 10.30 1.99
N LYS A 8 12.70 11.46 2.14
CA LYS A 8 12.16 12.78 1.80
C LYS A 8 11.79 12.96 0.32
N ASP A 9 12.36 12.15 -0.57
CA ASP A 9 12.19 12.25 -2.03
C ASP A 9 11.23 11.16 -2.55
N ILE A 10 10.59 10.41 -1.66
CA ILE A 10 9.68 9.32 -2.00
C ILE A 10 8.23 9.80 -1.87
N ASP A 11 7.50 9.78 -2.99
CA ASP A 11 6.08 10.15 -3.00
C ASP A 11 5.15 8.93 -2.92
N ARG A 12 5.66 7.74 -3.25
CA ARG A 12 4.88 6.49 -3.27
C ARG A 12 5.67 5.30 -2.76
N VAL A 13 4.96 4.38 -2.10
CA VAL A 13 5.51 3.11 -1.62
C VAL A 13 4.69 1.96 -2.19
N LEU A 14 5.38 1.03 -2.87
CA LEU A 14 4.78 -0.20 -3.36
C LEU A 14 5.05 -1.34 -2.36
N ILE A 15 3.98 -1.99 -1.90
CA ILE A 15 4.04 -3.03 -0.87
C ILE A 15 3.45 -4.33 -1.46
N PRO A 16 4.27 -5.37 -1.68
CA PRO A 16 3.75 -6.68 -2.03
C PRO A 16 3.08 -7.30 -0.79
N ILE A 17 1.82 -7.71 -0.93
CA ILE A 17 1.06 -8.36 0.14
C ILE A 17 0.87 -9.81 -0.26
N ASN A 18 1.48 -10.72 0.50
CA ASN A 18 1.27 -12.16 0.35
C ASN A 18 0.20 -12.63 1.32
N ILE A 19 -0.81 -13.32 0.81
CA ILE A 19 -1.64 -14.18 1.64
C ILE A 19 -1.16 -15.62 1.40
N PRO A 20 -0.46 -16.23 2.39
CA PRO A 20 0.20 -17.50 2.21
C PRO A 20 -0.72 -18.55 1.59
N HIS A 21 -0.21 -19.23 0.56
CA HIS A 21 -0.90 -20.30 -0.18
C HIS A 21 -2.20 -19.88 -0.89
N LEU A 22 -2.51 -18.59 -0.93
CA LEU A 22 -3.77 -18.10 -1.44
C LEU A 22 -3.60 -17.16 -2.62
N HIS A 23 -3.02 -15.98 -2.38
CA HIS A 23 -3.00 -14.91 -3.38
C HIS A 23 -2.01 -13.80 -3.05
N TRP A 24 -1.56 -13.10 -4.10
CA TRP A 24 -0.73 -11.91 -3.98
C TRP A 24 -1.51 -10.66 -4.37
N TYR A 25 -1.30 -9.60 -3.62
CA TYR A 25 -1.76 -8.25 -3.95
C TYR A 25 -0.57 -7.31 -4.05
N LEU A 26 -0.76 -6.21 -4.77
CA LEU A 26 0.15 -5.08 -4.73
C LEU A 26 -0.59 -3.90 -4.10
N ALA A 27 -0.05 -3.32 -3.05
CA ALA A 27 -0.52 -2.05 -2.51
C ALA A 27 0.35 -0.90 -3.02
N ASP A 28 -0.29 0.19 -3.42
CA ASP A 28 0.32 1.48 -3.78
C ASP A 28 -0.14 2.51 -2.75
N LEU A 29 0.79 2.94 -1.89
CA LEU A 29 0.56 4.00 -0.92
C LEU A 29 1.07 5.33 -1.47
N ASP A 30 0.15 6.27 -1.62
CA ASP A 30 0.47 7.66 -1.93
C ASP A 30 0.75 8.44 -0.63
N LEU A 31 2.00 8.85 -0.41
CA LEU A 31 2.44 9.51 0.83
C LEU A 31 2.07 11.00 0.90
N LEU A 32 1.49 11.56 -0.18
CA LEU A 32 0.94 12.90 -0.18
C LEU A 32 -0.50 12.88 0.34
N THR A 33 -1.29 11.92 -0.12
CA THR A 33 -2.73 11.80 0.19
C THR A 33 -3.05 10.80 1.28
N TRP A 34 -2.11 9.93 1.64
CA TRP A 34 -2.27 8.81 2.58
C TRP A 34 -3.35 7.81 2.17
N LYS A 35 -3.56 7.71 0.86
CA LYS A 35 -4.49 6.79 0.25
C LYS A 35 -3.72 5.57 -0.26
N MET A 36 -4.18 4.40 0.15
CA MET A 36 -3.65 3.13 -0.33
C MET A 36 -4.61 2.53 -1.35
N SER A 37 -4.14 2.33 -2.57
CA SER A 37 -4.82 1.51 -3.57
C SER A 37 -4.28 0.09 -3.49
N ILE A 38 -5.17 -0.89 -3.51
CA ILE A 38 -4.78 -2.31 -3.58
C ILE A 38 -5.13 -2.81 -4.98
N TYR A 39 -4.22 -3.53 -5.60
CA TYR A 39 -4.38 -4.13 -6.91
C TYR A 39 -4.52 -5.64 -6.72
N ASP A 40 -5.63 -6.17 -7.24
CA ASP A 40 -5.98 -7.58 -7.22
C ASP A 40 -6.13 -8.05 -8.66
N SER A 41 -5.22 -8.92 -9.11
CA SER A 41 -5.22 -9.45 -10.47
C SER A 41 -6.13 -10.66 -10.65
N ALA A 42 -6.57 -11.29 -9.57
CA ALA A 42 -7.40 -12.49 -9.65
C ALA A 42 -8.89 -12.13 -9.58
N GLU A 43 -9.30 -11.16 -8.76
CA GLU A 43 -10.69 -10.80 -8.42
C GLU A 43 -11.63 -11.99 -8.06
N TRP A 44 -11.13 -13.21 -8.07
CA TRP A 44 -11.92 -14.42 -8.30
C TRP A 44 -12.67 -14.87 -7.05
N CYS A 45 -12.35 -14.29 -5.89
CA CYS A 45 -12.76 -14.88 -4.62
C CYS A 45 -13.21 -13.85 -3.57
N GLY A 46 -13.36 -12.57 -3.92
CA GLY A 46 -13.84 -11.56 -2.98
C GLY A 46 -12.98 -11.38 -1.72
N PHE A 47 -11.76 -11.94 -1.69
CA PHE A 47 -10.86 -11.92 -0.54
C PHE A 47 -10.56 -10.51 -0.06
N PHE A 48 -10.38 -9.56 -0.97
CA PHE A 48 -10.23 -8.15 -0.60
C PHE A 48 -11.36 -7.67 0.32
N LYS A 49 -12.62 -8.05 0.06
CA LYS A 49 -13.76 -7.68 0.90
C LYS A 49 -13.70 -8.36 2.27
N THR A 50 -13.27 -9.63 2.32
CA THR A 50 -13.08 -10.37 3.57
C THR A 50 -12.04 -9.68 4.47
N TYR A 51 -10.84 -9.41 3.93
CA TYR A 51 -9.75 -8.77 4.69
C TYR A 51 -9.97 -7.26 4.94
N ALA A 52 -10.81 -6.61 4.14
CA ALA A 52 -11.29 -5.27 4.44
C ALA A 52 -12.28 -5.29 5.61
N GLY A 53 -13.09 -6.34 5.73
CA GLY A 53 -14.12 -6.48 6.77
C GLY A 53 -13.60 -6.96 8.13
N ASP A 54 -12.52 -7.74 8.16
CA ASP A 54 -11.95 -8.32 9.39
C ASP A 54 -10.96 -7.40 10.12
N GLY A 55 -10.62 -6.26 9.52
CA GLY A 55 -9.70 -5.27 10.10
C GLY A 55 -8.21 -5.50 9.76
N SER A 56 -7.86 -6.50 8.95
CA SER A 56 -6.47 -6.78 8.55
C SER A 56 -5.80 -5.58 7.87
N PHE A 57 -6.52 -4.87 7.00
CA PHE A 57 -5.98 -3.65 6.37
C PHE A 57 -5.77 -2.51 7.36
N LYS A 58 -6.59 -2.41 8.41
CA LYS A 58 -6.34 -1.44 9.48
C LYS A 58 -5.00 -1.73 10.17
N LEU A 59 -4.76 -2.99 10.55
CA LEU A 59 -3.50 -3.41 11.18
C LEU A 59 -2.29 -3.12 10.28
N LEU A 60 -2.42 -3.35 8.97
CA LEU A 60 -1.39 -2.98 7.99
C LEU A 60 -1.12 -1.47 8.00
N GLY A 61 -2.17 -0.65 7.96
CA GLY A 61 -2.04 0.81 8.02
C GLY A 61 -1.36 1.29 9.30
N ASP A 62 -1.76 0.75 10.46
CA ASP A 62 -1.18 1.07 11.76
C ASP A 62 0.32 0.69 11.81
N SER A 63 0.68 -0.48 11.25
CA SER A 63 2.08 -0.92 11.15
C SER A 63 2.92 0.02 10.31
N ILE A 64 2.41 0.50 9.17
CA ILE A 64 3.15 1.45 8.31
C ILE A 64 3.35 2.78 9.03
N LEU A 65 2.33 3.30 9.72
CA LEU A 65 2.46 4.53 10.50
C LEU A 65 3.52 4.38 11.61
N SER A 66 3.56 3.23 12.27
CA SER A 66 4.58 2.92 13.28
C SER A 66 6.00 2.90 12.68
N GLU A 67 6.20 2.32 11.51
CA GLU A 67 7.51 2.31 10.84
C GLU A 67 7.94 3.72 10.41
N LEU A 68 7.01 4.53 9.92
CA LEU A 68 7.29 5.93 9.55
C LEU A 68 7.67 6.77 10.77
N ASP A 69 7.06 6.52 11.92
CA ASP A 69 7.47 7.11 13.20
C ASP A 69 8.89 6.67 13.60
N HIS A 70 9.18 5.37 13.48
CA HIS A 70 10.49 4.80 13.83
C HIS A 70 11.64 5.41 13.01
N ILE A 71 11.43 5.66 11.72
CA ILE A 71 12.44 6.32 10.86
C ILE A 71 12.39 7.84 10.93
N SER A 72 11.61 8.43 11.85
CA SER A 72 11.45 9.88 11.99
C SER A 72 11.02 10.59 10.69
N TYR A 73 10.23 9.92 9.84
CA TYR A 73 9.83 10.41 8.52
C TYR A 73 9.25 11.83 8.57
N TRP A 74 8.42 12.12 9.58
CA TRP A 74 7.72 13.40 9.74
C TRP A 74 8.63 14.60 9.96
N ALA A 75 9.83 14.39 10.53
CA ALA A 75 10.79 15.48 10.76
C ALA A 75 11.27 16.11 9.44
N HIS A 76 11.19 15.36 8.33
CA HIS A 76 11.57 15.83 7.01
C HIS A 76 10.45 16.65 6.33
N PHE A 77 9.23 16.63 6.86
CA PHE A 77 8.06 17.27 6.26
C PHE A 77 7.23 18.04 7.30
N PRO A 78 7.76 19.13 7.89
CA PRO A 78 7.12 19.85 9.00
C PRO A 78 5.73 20.42 8.65
N ASN A 79 5.44 20.59 7.35
CA ASN A 79 4.17 21.11 6.86
C ASN A 79 3.18 20.02 6.42
N ARG A 80 3.57 18.74 6.39
CA ARG A 80 2.64 17.64 6.04
C ARG A 80 1.90 17.17 7.29
N HIS A 81 0.59 17.07 7.17
CA HIS A 81 -0.24 16.47 8.22
C HIS A 81 0.04 14.96 8.31
N LYS A 82 0.40 14.49 9.50
CA LYS A 82 0.42 13.05 9.81
C LYS A 82 -1.01 12.52 9.82
N PRO A 83 -1.37 11.55 8.98
CA PRO A 83 -2.70 10.97 8.98
C PRO A 83 -2.93 10.21 10.30
N THR A 84 -4.18 10.20 10.77
CA THR A 84 -4.59 9.40 11.94
C THR A 84 -5.01 7.98 11.57
N LYS A 85 -5.27 7.73 10.28
CA LYS A 85 -5.60 6.43 9.71
C LYS A 85 -5.30 6.42 8.21
N MET A 86 -4.99 5.25 7.65
CA MET A 86 -4.89 5.08 6.21
C MET A 86 -6.27 4.88 5.57
N GLU A 87 -6.49 5.51 4.42
CA GLU A 87 -7.69 5.34 3.61
C GLU A 87 -7.44 4.29 2.52
N PHE A 88 -8.21 3.21 2.51
CA PHE A 88 -8.09 2.14 1.51
C PHE A 88 -9.04 2.39 0.36
N VAL A 89 -8.49 2.84 -0.76
CA VAL A 89 -9.23 3.18 -1.98
C VAL A 89 -9.26 1.95 -2.87
N LYS A 90 -10.31 1.13 -2.71
CA LYS A 90 -10.85 0.04 -3.57
C LYS A 90 -9.86 -0.75 -4.44
N ALA A 91 -10.00 -2.08 -4.43
CA ALA A 91 -9.35 -2.97 -5.40
C ALA A 91 -9.54 -2.48 -6.85
N LYS A 92 -8.43 -2.15 -7.54
CA LYS A 92 -8.46 -1.82 -8.97
C LYS A 92 -8.26 -3.11 -9.78
N HIS A 93 -9.21 -3.40 -10.66
CA HIS A 93 -9.06 -4.45 -11.67
C HIS A 93 -7.89 -4.11 -12.59
N VAL A 94 -6.91 -5.00 -12.64
CA VAL A 94 -5.91 -4.96 -13.70
C VAL A 94 -6.41 -5.94 -14.75
N THR A 95 -7.01 -5.43 -15.83
CA THR A 95 -7.34 -6.27 -16.99
C THR A 95 -6.09 -7.05 -17.38
N GLN A 96 -6.16 -8.38 -17.32
CA GLN A 96 -5.14 -9.24 -17.91
C GLN A 96 -4.94 -8.76 -19.35
N GLN A 97 -3.74 -8.30 -19.68
CA GLN A 97 -3.41 -8.00 -21.06
C GLN A 97 -3.74 -9.26 -21.87
N GLU A 98 -4.56 -9.09 -22.91
CA GLU A 98 -4.80 -10.16 -23.87
C GLU A 98 -3.45 -10.69 -24.31
N LYS A 99 -3.24 -12.00 -24.18
CA LYS A 99 -2.06 -12.64 -24.75
C LYS A 99 -2.02 -12.25 -26.23
N VAL A 100 -1.03 -11.45 -26.61
CA VAL A 100 -0.68 -11.31 -28.02
C VAL A 100 -0.36 -12.72 -28.48
N LYS A 101 -1.24 -13.30 -29.29
CA LYS A 101 -0.97 -14.60 -29.92
C LYS A 101 0.22 -14.38 -30.84
N GLU A 102 1.36 -14.96 -30.49
CA GLU A 102 2.46 -15.21 -31.43
C GLU A 102 2.00 -16.15 -32.55
#